data_AF-A0A3P3QPZ3-F1
#
_entry.id   AF-A0A3P3QPZ3-F1
#
_cell.length_a   1.000
_cell.length_b   1.000
_cell.length_c   1.000
_cell.angle_alpha   90.00
_cell.angle_beta   90.00
_cell.angle_gamma   90.00
#
_symmetry.space_group_name_H-M   'P 1'
#
loop_
_entity.id
_entity.type
_entity.pdbx_description
1 polymer ?
#
loop_
_entity_poly.entity_id
_entity_poly.type
_entity_poly.pdbx_seq_one_letter_code
_entity_poly.pdbx_strand_id
1 'polypeptide(L)'
;MWGDVQNILMSISSVTWVSYLVAAVITYTVVANVSYRISVSVWLISDLVKVVVTPAMYSLSELSREMTRLIWYPSFMLMSLISIYFMYVLHQKFNLEPEGESKQLFWVIFLLLFMNFVRFFDRVIFNFDLTTELYKYGIPALKIWVAIAIFQHIWSIWKREQGELKIG
;
A
#
# COMPACT_ATOMS: atom_id res chain seq x y z
N MET A 1 -10.19 23.42 -15.76
CA MET A 1 -9.33 23.27 -14.58
C MET A 1 -9.65 22.02 -13.76
N TRP A 2 -10.85 21.88 -13.14
CA TRP A 2 -11.19 20.63 -12.42
C TRP A 2 -11.31 19.40 -13.33
N GLY A 3 -11.84 19.55 -14.54
CA GLY A 3 -11.89 18.47 -15.54
C GLY A 3 -10.51 18.00 -16.00
N ASP A 4 -9.55 18.91 -16.15
CA ASP A 4 -8.17 18.57 -16.57
C ASP A 4 -7.44 17.79 -15.47
N VAL A 5 -7.61 18.20 -14.21
CA VAL A 5 -7.07 17.48 -13.05
C VAL A 5 -7.69 16.08 -12.94
N GLN A 6 -8.99 15.95 -13.15
CA GLN A 6 -9.68 14.66 -13.14
C GLN A 6 -9.19 13.73 -14.25
N ASN A 7 -8.97 14.26 -15.47
CA ASN A 7 -8.41 13.50 -16.59
C ASN A 7 -6.97 13.04 -16.32
N ILE A 8 -6.14 13.90 -15.72
CA ILE A 8 -4.77 13.53 -15.31
C ILE A 8 -4.81 12.44 -14.23
N LEU A 9 -5.67 12.57 -13.22
CA LEU A 9 -5.82 11.55 -12.16
C LEU A 9 -6.30 10.21 -12.73
N MET A 10 -7.23 10.24 -13.69
CA MET A 10 -7.67 9.02 -14.38
C MET A 10 -6.55 8.41 -15.24
N SER A 11 -5.74 9.22 -15.92
CA SER A 11 -4.57 8.75 -16.68
C SER A 11 -3.47 8.20 -15.78
N ILE A 12 -3.26 8.75 -14.59
CA ILE A 12 -2.29 8.22 -13.64
C ILE A 12 -2.81 6.89 -13.10
N SER A 13 -4.09 6.81 -12.72
CA SER A 13 -4.74 5.57 -12.26
C SER A 13 -4.67 4.47 -13.32
N SER A 14 -4.81 4.80 -14.61
CA SER A 14 -4.73 3.84 -15.71
C SER A 14 -3.31 3.33 -15.99
N VAL A 15 -2.26 4.01 -15.52
CA VAL A 15 -0.87 3.53 -15.60
C VAL A 15 -0.44 2.84 -14.30
N THR A 16 -1.08 3.19 -13.17
CA THR A 16 -0.70 2.68 -11.85
C THR A 16 -0.87 1.16 -11.76
N TRP A 17 -1.94 0.57 -12.31
CA TRP A 17 -2.11 -0.89 -12.32
C TRP A 17 -1.02 -1.62 -13.12
N VAL A 18 -0.55 -1.04 -14.23
CA VAL A 18 0.57 -1.58 -15.02
C VAL A 18 1.83 -1.62 -14.17
N SER A 19 2.09 -0.56 -13.40
CA SER A 19 3.25 -0.50 -12.50
C SER A 19 3.19 -1.57 -11.40
N TYR A 20 1.99 -1.86 -10.84
CA TYR A 20 1.83 -2.96 -9.88
C TYR A 20 2.06 -4.34 -10.52
N LEU A 21 1.60 -4.54 -11.76
CA LEU A 21 1.81 -5.80 -12.49
C LEU A 21 3.30 -6.00 -12.80
N VAL A 22 3.99 -4.97 -13.27
CA VAL A 22 5.44 -5.00 -13.50
C VAL A 22 6.18 -5.27 -12.17
N ALA A 23 5.81 -4.58 -11.09
CA ALA A 23 6.39 -4.83 -9.77
C ALA A 23 6.16 -6.27 -9.28
N ALA A 24 4.97 -6.84 -9.53
CA ALA A 24 4.67 -8.23 -9.19
C ALA A 24 5.54 -9.20 -9.99
N VAL A 25 5.66 -9.01 -11.30
CA VAL A 25 6.52 -9.84 -12.16
C VAL A 25 7.96 -9.80 -11.68
N ILE A 26 8.52 -8.60 -11.45
CA ILE A 26 9.89 -8.44 -10.95
C ILE A 26 10.05 -9.09 -9.58
N THR A 27 9.07 -8.94 -8.70
CA THR A 27 9.10 -9.57 -7.37
C THR A 27 9.17 -11.09 -7.49
N TYR A 28 8.38 -11.69 -8.37
CA TYR A 28 8.38 -13.15 -8.55
C TYR A 28 9.64 -13.68 -9.23
N THR A 29 10.25 -12.92 -10.15
CA THR A 29 11.43 -13.36 -10.90
C THR A 29 12.75 -13.09 -10.19
N VAL A 30 12.87 -11.97 -9.47
CA VAL A 30 14.15 -11.51 -8.91
C VAL A 30 14.26 -11.78 -7.41
N VAL A 31 13.18 -11.68 -6.64
CA VAL A 31 13.27 -11.77 -5.17
C VAL A 31 13.48 -13.21 -4.74
N ALA A 32 14.65 -13.50 -4.17
CA ALA A 32 14.97 -14.82 -3.65
C ALA A 32 14.23 -15.15 -2.34
N ASN A 33 14.06 -14.17 -1.44
CA ASN A 33 13.46 -14.40 -0.12
C ASN A 33 11.94 -14.65 -0.23
N VAL A 34 11.50 -15.86 0.17
CA VAL A 34 10.09 -16.28 0.11
C VAL A 34 9.20 -15.42 1.03
N SER A 35 9.67 -15.06 2.23
CA SER A 35 8.94 -14.20 3.17
C SER A 35 8.70 -12.81 2.57
N TYR A 36 9.73 -12.23 1.94
CA TYR A 36 9.60 -10.93 1.29
C TYR A 36 8.67 -11.01 0.07
N ARG A 37 8.76 -12.07 -0.75
CA ARG A 37 7.83 -12.31 -1.86
C ARG A 37 6.38 -12.34 -1.40
N ILE A 38 6.06 -13.12 -0.36
CA ILE A 38 4.71 -13.19 0.21
C ILE A 38 4.25 -11.79 0.64
N SER A 39 5.12 -11.08 1.36
CA SER A 39 4.82 -9.76 1.91
C SER A 39 4.51 -8.72 0.84
N VAL A 40 5.38 -8.64 -0.18
CA VAL A 40 5.20 -7.75 -1.32
C VAL A 40 3.96 -8.14 -2.11
N SER A 41 3.72 -9.42 -2.38
CA SER A 41 2.53 -9.88 -3.11
C SER A 41 1.24 -9.48 -2.41
N VAL A 42 1.14 -9.69 -1.09
CA VAL A 42 -0.05 -9.28 -0.32
C VAL A 42 -0.21 -7.75 -0.35
N TRP A 43 0.88 -6.99 -0.22
CA TRP A 43 0.84 -5.53 -0.30
C TRP A 43 0.38 -5.04 -1.68
N LEU A 44 0.97 -5.57 -2.77
CA LEU A 44 0.62 -5.20 -4.15
C LEU A 44 -0.85 -5.49 -4.46
N ILE A 45 -1.35 -6.67 -4.09
CA ILE A 45 -2.76 -7.05 -4.30
C ILE A 45 -3.67 -6.13 -3.50
N SER A 46 -3.36 -5.89 -2.23
CA SER A 46 -4.14 -4.99 -1.38
C SER A 46 -4.20 -3.57 -1.95
N ASP A 47 -3.06 -3.02 -2.36
CA ASP A 47 -3.01 -1.67 -2.88
C ASP A 47 -3.68 -1.54 -4.26
N LEU A 48 -3.61 -2.60 -5.09
CA LEU A 48 -4.36 -2.68 -6.34
C LEU A 48 -5.88 -2.67 -6.08
N VAL A 49 -6.37 -3.45 -5.11
CA VAL A 49 -7.79 -3.44 -4.71
C VAL A 49 -8.19 -2.03 -4.25
N LYS A 50 -7.36 -1.34 -3.47
CA LYS A 50 -7.60 0.04 -3.03
C LYS A 50 -7.72 1.00 -4.22
N VAL A 51 -6.85 0.87 -5.23
CA VAL A 51 -6.92 1.68 -6.46
C VAL A 51 -8.23 1.42 -7.22
N VAL A 52 -8.66 0.17 -7.33
CA VAL A 52 -9.92 -0.19 -8.01
C VAL A 52 -11.15 0.30 -7.25
N VAL A 53 -11.13 0.25 -5.92
CA VAL A 53 -12.27 0.68 -5.08
C VAL A 53 -12.38 2.21 -4.98
N THR A 54 -11.26 2.93 -5.10
CA THR A 54 -11.21 4.39 -4.93
C THR A 54 -12.19 5.15 -5.84
N PRO A 55 -12.27 4.89 -7.17
CA PRO A 55 -13.26 5.52 -8.05
C PRO A 55 -14.72 5.30 -7.60
N ALA A 56 -15.07 4.10 -7.15
CA ALA A 56 -16.42 3.80 -6.66
C ALA A 56 -16.73 4.59 -5.37
N MET A 57 -15.73 4.85 -4.53
CA MET A 57 -15.90 5.69 -3.35
C MET A 57 -16.04 7.17 -3.71
N TYR A 58 -15.38 7.64 -4.77
CA TYR A 58 -15.55 9.01 -5.27
C TYR A 58 -16.95 9.23 -5.86
N SER A 59 -17.50 8.28 -6.63
CA SER A 59 -18.85 8.42 -7.16
C SER A 59 -19.91 8.47 -6.05
N LEU A 60 -19.72 7.73 -4.95
CA LEU A 60 -20.58 7.85 -3.76
C LEU A 60 -20.54 9.26 -3.14
N SER A 61 -19.43 9.99 -3.28
CA SER A 61 -19.26 11.33 -2.71
C SER A 61 -20.10 12.40 -3.42
N GLU A 62 -20.50 12.13 -4.66
CA GLU A 62 -21.42 12.96 -5.43
C GLU A 62 -22.85 12.86 -4.89
N LEU A 63 -23.20 11.72 -4.27
CA LEU A 63 -24.52 11.50 -3.64
C LEU A 63 -24.57 12.08 -2.23
N SER A 64 -23.58 11.77 -1.37
CA SER A 64 -23.51 12.28 -0.01
C SER A 64 -22.09 12.27 0.52
N ARG A 65 -21.54 13.46 0.78
CA ARG A 65 -20.20 13.63 1.33
C ARG A 65 -20.04 13.00 2.72
N GLU A 66 -21.07 13.07 3.56
CA GLU A 66 -21.04 12.51 4.92
C GLU A 66 -21.04 10.98 4.88
N MET A 67 -21.91 10.40 4.04
CA MET A 67 -21.97 8.95 3.88
C MET A 67 -20.66 8.40 3.32
N THR A 68 -20.05 9.09 2.36
CA THR A 68 -18.73 8.68 1.86
C THR A 68 -17.68 8.68 2.95
N ARG A 69 -17.63 9.69 3.83
CA ARG A 69 -16.64 9.70 4.93
C ARG A 69 -16.83 8.51 5.87
N LEU A 70 -18.07 8.14 6.17
CA LEU A 70 -18.41 6.98 7.00
C LEU A 70 -17.99 5.65 6.37
N ILE A 71 -18.02 5.54 5.04
CA ILE A 71 -17.66 4.32 4.33
C ILE A 71 -16.16 4.27 4.01
N TRP A 72 -15.57 5.43 3.67
CA TRP A 72 -14.21 5.57 3.16
C TRP A 72 -13.18 5.00 4.12
N TYR A 73 -13.05 5.60 5.31
CA TYR A 73 -11.98 5.21 6.23
C TYR A 73 -12.15 3.78 6.74
N PRO A 74 -13.35 3.31 7.15
CA PRO A 74 -13.54 1.91 7.56
C PRO A 74 -13.22 0.90 6.46
N SER A 75 -13.54 1.21 5.19
CA SER A 75 -13.19 0.32 4.07
C SER A 75 -11.67 0.16 3.94
N PHE A 76 -10.92 1.26 3.99
CA PHE A 76 -9.45 1.20 3.89
C PHE A 76 -8.79 0.61 5.14
N MET A 77 -9.37 0.81 6.33
CA MET A 77 -8.95 0.12 7.56
C MET A 77 -9.15 -1.39 7.41
N LEU A 78 -10.33 -1.82 6.98
CA LEU A 78 -10.65 -3.24 6.79
C LEU A 78 -9.73 -3.91 5.77
N MET A 79 -9.48 -3.26 4.63
CA MET A 79 -8.52 -3.78 3.64
C MET A 79 -7.11 -3.93 4.23
N SER A 80 -6.68 -2.99 5.07
CA SER A 80 -5.36 -3.06 5.71
C SER A 80 -5.29 -4.17 6.77
N LEU A 81 -6.35 -4.36 7.56
CA LEU A 81 -6.49 -5.50 8.48
C LEU A 81 -6.47 -6.84 7.76
N ILE A 82 -7.23 -6.97 6.66
CA ILE A 82 -7.23 -8.16 5.81
C ILE A 82 -5.82 -8.44 5.28
N SER A 83 -5.09 -7.41 4.89
CA SER A 83 -3.71 -7.56 4.39
C SER A 83 -2.77 -8.08 5.48
N ILE A 84 -2.80 -7.49 6.67
CA ILE A 84 -2.01 -7.96 7.82
C ILE A 84 -2.36 -9.41 8.16
N TYR A 85 -3.65 -9.74 8.19
CA TYR A 85 -4.13 -11.10 8.43
C TYR A 85 -3.59 -12.09 7.40
N PHE A 86 -3.70 -11.78 6.10
CA PHE A 86 -3.16 -12.65 5.05
C PHE A 86 -1.65 -12.79 5.12
N MET A 87 -0.90 -11.71 5.38
CA MET A 87 0.54 -11.82 5.57
C MET A 87 0.84 -12.76 6.75
N TYR A 88 0.18 -12.58 7.89
CA TYR A 88 0.38 -13.44 9.06
C TYR A 88 0.07 -14.91 8.77
N VAL A 89 -1.11 -15.20 8.22
CA VAL A 89 -1.55 -16.57 7.90
C VAL A 89 -0.63 -17.24 6.89
N LEU A 90 -0.18 -16.53 5.85
CA LEU A 90 0.74 -17.09 4.86
C LEU A 90 2.12 -17.36 5.46
N HIS A 91 2.66 -16.48 6.30
CA HIS A 91 3.93 -16.73 6.99
C HIS A 91 3.84 -17.95 7.90
N GLN A 92 2.77 -18.07 8.68
CA GLN A 92 2.51 -19.25 9.52
C GLN A 92 2.36 -20.53 8.69
N LYS A 93 1.61 -20.47 7.58
CA LYS A 93 1.39 -21.63 6.69
C LYS A 93 2.68 -22.17 6.08
N PHE A 94 3.63 -21.30 5.76
CA PHE A 94 4.93 -21.70 5.20
C PHE A 94 6.03 -21.86 6.25
N ASN A 95 5.69 -21.73 7.55
CA ASN A 95 6.63 -21.77 8.66
C ASN A 95 7.81 -20.79 8.46
N LEU A 96 7.49 -19.59 8.00
CA LEU A 96 8.45 -18.52 7.74
C LEU A 96 8.33 -17.47 8.84
N GLU A 97 9.45 -17.13 9.48
CA GLU A 97 9.50 -15.94 10.32
C GLU A 97 9.56 -14.70 9.42
N PRO A 98 8.74 -13.66 9.65
CA PRO A 98 8.90 -12.39 8.96
C PRO A 98 10.27 -11.82 9.34
N GLU A 99 11.15 -11.60 8.39
CA GLU A 99 12.49 -11.06 8.63
C GLU A 99 12.78 -9.85 7.72
N GLY A 100 13.69 -8.97 8.17
CA GLY A 100 14.18 -7.83 7.41
C GLY A 100 13.08 -6.99 6.77
N GLU A 101 13.07 -6.97 5.44
CA GLU A 101 12.16 -6.19 4.59
C GLU A 101 10.70 -6.65 4.68
N SER A 102 10.43 -7.91 5.06
CA SER A 102 9.06 -8.36 5.33
C SER A 102 8.46 -7.63 6.53
N LYS A 103 9.21 -7.51 7.64
CA LYS A 103 8.76 -6.77 8.84
C LYS A 103 8.46 -5.31 8.52
N GLN A 104 9.29 -4.71 7.68
CA GLN A 104 9.11 -3.33 7.19
C GLN A 104 7.76 -3.15 6.49
N LEU A 105 7.35 -4.09 5.63
CA LEU A 105 6.04 -4.04 4.97
C LEU A 105 4.87 -4.20 5.95
N PHE A 106 4.99 -5.08 6.95
CA PHE A 106 4.01 -5.16 8.04
C PHE A 106 3.83 -3.81 8.73
N TRP A 107 4.92 -3.15 9.07
CA TRP A 107 4.89 -1.84 9.71
C TRP A 107 4.24 -0.77 8.84
N VAL A 108 4.51 -0.75 7.53
CA VAL A 108 3.84 0.20 6.64
C VAL A 108 2.33 -0.02 6.60
N ILE A 109 1.88 -1.28 6.46
CA ILE A 109 0.45 -1.56 6.41
C ILE A 109 -0.20 -1.20 7.75
N PHE A 110 0.49 -1.46 8.86
CA PHE A 110 0.04 -1.04 10.18
C PHE A 110 -0.05 0.49 10.31
N LEU A 111 0.94 1.23 9.84
CA LEU A 111 0.91 2.70 9.83
C LEU A 111 -0.22 3.24 8.95
N LEU A 112 -0.47 2.64 7.78
CA LEU A 112 -1.60 2.99 6.93
C LEU A 112 -2.94 2.73 7.63
N LEU A 113 -3.08 1.60 8.33
CA LEU A 113 -4.24 1.31 9.17
C LEU A 113 -4.41 2.37 10.26
N PHE A 114 -3.35 2.67 10.99
CA PHE A 114 -3.35 3.67 12.06
C PHE A 114 -3.71 5.07 11.55
N MET A 115 -3.19 5.48 10.40
CA MET A 115 -3.53 6.76 9.78
C MET A 115 -5.02 6.85 9.40
N ASN A 116 -5.58 5.78 8.84
CA ASN A 116 -7.02 5.73 8.54
C ASN A 116 -7.86 5.77 9.82
N PHE A 117 -7.41 5.08 10.87
CA PHE A 117 -8.06 5.09 12.19
C PHE A 117 -8.06 6.50 12.80
N VAL A 118 -6.89 7.13 12.90
CA VAL A 118 -6.75 8.49 13.44
C VAL A 118 -7.60 9.48 12.64
N ARG A 119 -7.57 9.39 11.30
CA ARG A 119 -8.36 10.29 10.45
C ARG A 119 -9.86 10.06 10.58
N PHE A 120 -10.31 8.82 10.75
CA PHE A 120 -11.70 8.50 11.02
C PHE A 120 -12.16 9.17 12.33
N PHE A 121 -11.41 9.03 13.41
CA PHE A 121 -11.76 9.67 14.69
C PHE A 121 -11.75 11.20 14.59
N ASP A 122 -10.68 11.78 14.05
CA ASP A 122 -10.55 13.23 13.83
C ASP A 122 -11.73 13.77 13.03
N ARG A 123 -12.01 13.19 11.84
CA ARG A 123 -12.95 13.78 10.89
C ARG A 123 -14.41 13.36 11.06
N VAL A 124 -14.67 12.14 11.54
CA VAL A 124 -16.03 11.57 11.59
C VAL A 124 -16.59 11.61 13.00
N ILE A 125 -15.78 11.24 14.00
CA ILE A 125 -16.27 11.16 15.39
C ILE A 125 -16.24 12.54 16.07
N PHE A 126 -15.12 13.26 15.97
CA PHE A 126 -14.95 14.56 16.60
C PHE A 126 -15.24 15.75 15.68
N ASN A 127 -15.39 15.51 14.38
CA ASN A 127 -15.59 16.54 13.35
C ASN A 127 -14.51 17.65 13.38
N PHE A 128 -13.28 17.28 13.76
CA PHE A 128 -12.10 18.10 13.67
C PHE A 128 -11.45 17.98 12.28
N ASP A 129 -10.38 18.74 12.06
CA ASP A 129 -9.62 18.70 10.81
C ASP A 129 -8.11 18.81 11.03
N LEU A 130 -7.63 18.29 12.16
CA LEU A 130 -6.24 18.47 12.60
C LEU A 130 -5.28 17.58 11.82
N THR A 131 -5.76 16.46 11.29
CA THR A 131 -4.90 15.41 10.70
C THR A 131 -4.91 15.41 9.17
N THR A 132 -5.51 16.42 8.54
CA THR A 132 -5.65 16.49 7.07
C THR A 132 -4.33 16.44 6.33
N GLU A 133 -3.38 17.30 6.68
CA GLU A 133 -2.10 17.36 5.98
C GLU A 133 -1.29 16.09 6.20
N LEU A 134 -1.30 15.55 7.42
CA LEU A 134 -0.66 14.27 7.73
C LEU A 134 -1.26 13.14 6.90
N TYR A 135 -2.59 13.06 6.78
CA TYR A 135 -3.25 12.02 5.98
C TYR A 135 -2.95 12.18 4.48
N LYS A 136 -3.06 13.41 3.97
CA LYS A 136 -2.88 13.77 2.56
C LYS A 136 -1.46 13.48 2.07
N TYR A 137 -0.45 13.79 2.87
CA TYR A 137 0.96 13.61 2.48
C TYR A 137 1.57 12.30 3.01
N GLY A 138 1.15 11.83 4.18
CA GLY A 138 1.73 10.64 4.81
C GLY A 138 1.39 9.35 4.09
N ILE A 139 0.16 9.19 3.56
CA ILE A 139 -0.20 7.99 2.78
C ILE A 139 0.67 7.88 1.51
N PRO A 140 0.75 8.91 0.65
CA PRO A 140 1.66 8.88 -0.49
C PRO A 140 3.13 8.67 -0.09
N ALA A 141 3.61 9.31 0.98
CA ALA A 141 4.97 9.16 1.46
C ALA A 141 5.29 7.70 1.84
N LEU A 142 4.39 7.02 2.55
CA LEU A 142 4.54 5.60 2.89
C LEU A 142 4.56 4.71 1.64
N LYS A 143 3.74 5.01 0.63
CA LYS A 143 3.76 4.26 -0.64
C LYS A 143 5.07 4.46 -1.41
N ILE A 144 5.57 5.69 -1.47
CA ILE A 144 6.87 6.00 -2.09
C ILE A 144 7.99 5.27 -1.35
N TRP A 145 7.95 5.25 -0.02
CA TRP A 145 8.92 4.52 0.78
C TRP A 145 8.93 3.02 0.47
N VAL A 146 7.76 2.38 0.32
CA VAL A 146 7.68 0.97 -0.11
C VAL A 146 8.27 0.78 -1.49
N ALA A 147 7.96 1.66 -2.45
CA ALA A 147 8.53 1.58 -3.79
C ALA A 147 10.07 1.67 -3.77
N ILE A 148 10.63 2.57 -2.96
CA ILE A 148 12.07 2.69 -2.76
C ILE A 148 12.65 1.40 -2.14
N ALA A 149 11.99 0.84 -1.11
CA ALA A 149 12.44 -0.39 -0.46
C ALA A 149 12.45 -1.59 -1.43
N ILE A 150 11.42 -1.73 -2.27
CA ILE A 150 11.37 -2.74 -3.33
C ILE A 150 12.52 -2.54 -4.31
N PHE A 151 12.74 -1.32 -4.78
CA PHE A 151 13.83 -0.99 -5.71
C PHE A 151 15.21 -1.29 -5.12
N GLN A 152 15.47 -0.86 -3.88
CA GLN A 152 16.73 -1.13 -3.17
C GLN A 152 16.98 -2.63 -3.03
N HIS A 153 15.93 -3.40 -2.72
CA HIS A 153 16.05 -4.85 -2.60
C HIS A 153 16.42 -5.50 -3.95
N ILE A 154 15.74 -5.14 -5.04
CA ILE A 154 16.06 -5.60 -6.40
C ILE A 154 17.51 -5.23 -6.78
N TRP A 155 17.91 -3.99 -6.53
CA TRP A 155 19.26 -3.50 -6.82
C TRP A 155 20.33 -4.28 -6.04
N SER A 156 20.04 -4.61 -4.77
CA SER A 156 20.96 -5.38 -3.94
C SER A 156 21.16 -6.81 -4.46
N ILE A 157 20.10 -7.43 -5.00
CA ILE A 157 20.17 -8.77 -5.61
C ILE A 157 21.01 -8.71 -6.88
N TRP A 158 20.73 -7.75 -7.76
CA TRP A 158 21.50 -7.56 -9.00
C TRP A 158 23.00 -7.38 -8.72
N LYS A 159 23.38 -6.57 -7.72
CA LYS A 159 24.79 -6.40 -7.32
C LYS A 159 25.43 -7.68 -6.78
N ARG A 160 24.67 -8.55 -6.09
CA ARG A 160 25.18 -9.85 -5.63
C ARG A 160 25.46 -10.78 -6.81
N GLU A 161 24.61 -10.78 -7.84
CA GLU A 161 24.82 -11.57 -9.06
C GLU A 161 26.07 -11.12 -9.84
N GLN A 162 26.42 -9.83 -9.79
CA GLN A 162 27.66 -9.30 -10.35
C GLN A 162 28.91 -9.58 -9.49
N GLY A 163 28.77 -10.21 -8.32
CA GLY A 163 29.87 -10.46 -7.38
C GLY A 163 30.39 -9.20 -6.67
N GLU A 164 29.68 -8.07 -6.78
CA GLU A 164 30.09 -6.78 -6.18
C GLU A 164 29.79 -6.70 -4.67
N LEU A 165 28.87 -7.53 -4.17
CA LEU A 165 28.53 -7.63 -2.75
C LEU A 165 28.92 -9.01 -2.21
N LYS A 166 29.93 -9.05 -1.34
CA LYS A 166 30.31 -10.27 -0.61
C LYS A 166 29.36 -10.50 0.57
N ILE A 167 29.00 -11.76 0.79
CA ILE A 167 28.18 -12.21 1.92
C ILE A 167 28.97 -11.89 3.20
N GLY A 168 28.42 -10.99 4.02
CA GLY A 168 28.78 -10.82 5.43
C GLY A 168 27.81 -11.60 6.28
#